data_AF-A0A7Y3ES85-F1
#
_entry.id   AF-A0A7Y3ES85-F1
#
_cell.length_a   1.000
_cell.length_b   1.000
_cell.length_c   1.000
_cell.angle_alpha   90.00
_cell.angle_beta   90.00
_cell.angle_gamma   90.00
#
_symmetry.space_group_name_H-M   'P 1'
#
loop_
_entity.id
_entity.type
_entity.pdbx_description
1 polymer ?
#
loop_
_entity_poly.entity_id
_entity_poly.type
_entity_poly.pdbx_seq_one_letter_code
_entity_poly.pdbx_strand_id
1 'polypeptide(L)'
;FAKVELIINASGIKDGKEKKIKLQLQSDDGYDLTAQALSACLYQYFDRSISEPGLHLMGQIVDETRLFEDMKQMGVFLNALES
;
A
#
# COMPACT_ATOMS: atom_id res chain seq x y z
N PHE A 1 -4.54 -19.98 -13.57
CA PHE A 1 -4.67 -19.14 -12.37
C PHE A 1 -4.75 -17.69 -12.82
N ALA A 2 -5.81 -16.96 -12.46
CA ALA A 2 -6.02 -15.59 -12.91
C ALA A 2 -5.40 -14.64 -11.89
N LYS A 3 -4.47 -13.78 -12.32
CA LYS A 3 -3.91 -12.74 -11.45
C LYS A 3 -4.92 -11.61 -11.27
N VAL A 4 -4.97 -11.05 -10.08
CA VAL A 4 -5.79 -9.87 -9.77
C VAL A 4 -4.89 -8.65 -9.75
N GLU A 5 -5.36 -7.56 -10.36
CA GLU A 5 -4.67 -6.28 -10.40
C GLU A 5 -5.55 -5.18 -9.78
N LEU A 6 -4.96 -4.41 -8.86
CA LEU A 6 -5.51 -3.16 -8.36
C LEU A 6 -4.74 -2.00 -9.02
N ILE A 7 -5.46 -1.19 -9.80
CA ILE A 7 -4.90 0.02 -10.41
C ILE A 7 -5.45 1.25 -9.69
N ILE A 8 -4.56 2.09 -9.19
CA ILE A 8 -4.91 3.37 -8.58
C ILE A 8 -4.35 4.47 -9.47
N ASN A 9 -5.23 5.32 -9.99
CA ASN A 9 -4.86 6.54 -10.71
C ASN A 9 -5.13 7.72 -9.79
N ALA A 10 -4.09 8.49 -9.49
CA ALA A 10 -4.17 9.71 -8.71
C ALA A 10 -3.65 10.89 -9.52
N SER A 11 -4.26 12.05 -9.33
CA SER A 11 -3.81 13.32 -9.90
C SER A 11 -3.88 14.39 -8.83
N GLY A 12 -2.87 15.25 -8.78
CA GLY A 12 -2.82 16.34 -7.82
C GLY A 12 -1.81 17.41 -8.21
N ILE A 13 -1.58 18.35 -7.29
CA ILE A 13 -0.58 19.39 -7.47
C ILE A 13 0.60 19.09 -6.55
N LYS A 14 1.79 18.99 -7.10
CA LYS A 14 3.05 18.90 -6.37
C LYS A 14 3.99 19.98 -6.88
N ASP A 15 4.55 20.79 -5.98
CA ASP A 15 5.47 21.88 -6.33
C ASP A 15 4.90 22.85 -7.39
N GLY A 16 3.59 23.14 -7.30
CA GLY A 16 2.87 24.03 -8.22
C GLY A 16 2.59 23.46 -9.62
N LYS A 17 2.93 22.18 -9.88
CA LYS A 17 2.68 21.49 -11.14
C LYS A 17 1.66 20.38 -10.96
N GLU A 18 0.83 20.18 -11.98
CA GLU A 18 -0.01 18.97 -12.05
C GLU A 18 0.91 17.75 -12.10
N LYS A 19 0.62 16.76 -11.27
CA LYS A 19 1.32 15.48 -11.21
C LYS A 19 0.30 14.36 -11.24
N LYS A 20 0.58 13.32 -12.03
CA LYS A 20 -0.24 12.11 -12.07
C LYS A 20 0.59 10.92 -11.62
N ILE A 21 -0.04 10.05 -10.85
CA ILE A 21 0.55 8.83 -10.34
C ILE A 21 -0.36 7.68 -10.74
N LYS A 22 0.22 6.65 -11.34
CA LYS A 22 -0.43 5.36 -11.56
C LYS A 22 0.28 4.31 -10.74
N LEU A 23 -0.41 3.76 -9.76
CA LEU A 23 0.06 2.62 -8.97
C LEU A 23 -0.62 1.35 -9.47
N GLN A 24 0.16 0.29 -9.67
CA GLN A 24 -0.31 -1.05 -9.99
C GLN A 24 0.16 -2.02 -8.92
N LEU A 25 -0.80 -2.75 -8.34
CA LEU A 25 -0.53 -3.86 -7.44
C LEU A 25 -1.10 -5.13 -8.05
N GLN A 26 -0.33 -6.21 -8.07
CA GLN A 26 -0.78 -7.51 -8.57
C GLN A 26 -0.52 -8.60 -7.55
N SER A 27 -1.50 -9.48 -7.39
CA SER A 27 -1.40 -10.71 -6.60
C SER A 27 -2.06 -11.86 -7.35
N ASP A 28 -1.80 -13.08 -6.90
CA ASP A 28 -2.40 -14.29 -7.48
C ASP A 28 -3.88 -14.43 -7.10
N ASP A 29 -4.33 -13.81 -6.00
CA ASP A 29 -5.73 -13.70 -5.58
C ASP A 29 -6.05 -12.27 -5.12
N GLY A 30 -7.28 -11.81 -5.36
CA GLY A 30 -7.76 -10.51 -4.91
C GLY A 30 -7.98 -10.43 -3.39
N TYR A 31 -8.29 -11.55 -2.74
CA TYR A 31 -8.36 -11.62 -1.28
C TYR A 31 -6.97 -11.47 -0.65
N ASP A 32 -5.94 -12.00 -1.30
CA ASP A 32 -4.56 -11.90 -0.81
C ASP A 32 -4.12 -10.45 -0.66
N LEU A 33 -4.43 -9.57 -1.63
CA LEU A 33 -4.06 -8.15 -1.53
C LEU A 33 -4.57 -7.49 -0.24
N THR A 34 -5.81 -7.81 0.15
CA THR A 34 -6.40 -7.28 1.40
C THR A 34 -5.75 -7.87 2.64
N ALA A 35 -5.47 -9.18 2.65
CA ALA A 35 -4.83 -9.87 3.76
C ALA A 35 -3.36 -9.43 3.93
N GLN A 36 -2.64 -9.24 2.83
CA GLN A 36 -1.25 -8.78 2.80
C GLN A 36 -1.15 -7.35 3.33
N ALA A 37 -2.03 -6.43 2.91
CA ALA A 37 -2.05 -5.07 3.44
C ALA A 37 -2.32 -5.05 4.97
N LEU A 38 -3.29 -5.84 5.43
CA LEU A 38 -3.58 -5.98 6.87
C LEU A 38 -2.39 -6.59 7.63
N SER A 39 -1.75 -7.61 7.08
CA SER A 39 -0.60 -8.28 7.70
C SER A 39 0.58 -7.32 7.84
N ALA A 40 0.87 -6.51 6.83
CA ALA A 40 1.90 -5.48 6.87
C ALA A 40 1.60 -4.41 7.95
N CYS A 41 0.34 -3.98 8.07
CA CYS A 41 -0.09 -3.10 9.17
C CYS A 41 0.14 -3.75 10.54
N LEU A 42 -0.19 -5.04 10.70
CA LEU A 42 0.01 -5.76 11.96
C LEU A 42 1.49 -5.89 12.33
N TYR A 43 2.39 -6.07 11.35
CA TYR A 43 3.83 -6.08 11.61
C TYR A 43 4.31 -4.77 12.24
N GLN A 44 3.92 -3.64 11.66
CA GLN A 44 4.24 -2.31 12.21
C GLN A 44 3.58 -2.05 13.58
N TYR A 45 2.41 -2.65 13.83
CA TYR A 45 1.78 -2.58 15.15
C TYR A 45 2.57 -3.38 16.20
N PHE A 46 3.00 -4.60 15.87
CA PHE A 46 3.71 -5.47 16.80
C PHE A 46 5.13 -5.01 17.11
N ASP A 47 5.82 -4.40 16.15
CA ASP A 47 7.15 -3.82 16.37
C ASP A 47 7.12 -2.42 17.03
N ARG A 48 5.92 -1.91 17.30
CA ARG A 48 5.61 -0.61 17.92
C ARG A 48 5.95 0.61 17.06
N SER A 49 6.14 0.43 15.74
CA SER A 49 6.22 1.56 14.79
C SER A 49 4.89 2.31 14.71
N ILE A 50 3.77 1.60 14.84
CA ILE A 50 2.44 2.19 15.12
C ILE A 50 2.22 2.13 16.63
N SER A 51 2.10 3.29 17.28
CA SER A 51 2.01 3.36 18.75
C SER A 51 0.96 4.34 19.27
N GLU A 52 0.27 5.03 18.37
CA GLU A 52 -0.75 6.02 18.67
C GLU A 52 -1.98 5.34 19.31
N PRO A 53 -2.33 5.67 20.56
CA PRO A 53 -3.53 5.13 21.18
C PRO A 53 -4.80 5.66 20.49
N GLY A 54 -5.85 4.85 20.48
CA GLY A 54 -7.17 5.24 19.97
C GLY A 54 -7.64 4.43 18.78
N LEU A 55 -8.74 4.87 18.17
CA LEU A 55 -9.29 4.30 16.94
C LEU A 55 -8.74 5.07 15.75
N HIS A 56 -8.17 4.35 14.78
CA HIS A 56 -7.51 4.93 13.63
C HIS A 56 -7.90 4.18 12.35
N LEU A 57 -7.87 4.88 11.22
CA LEU A 57 -7.90 4.23 9.91
C LEU A 57 -6.48 3.81 9.53
N MET A 58 -6.32 2.58 9.07
CA MET A 58 -5.00 2.03 8.67
C MET A 58 -4.23 2.98 7.75
N GLY A 59 -4.87 3.51 6.71
CA GLY A 59 -4.24 4.39 5.73
C GLY A 59 -3.80 5.76 6.26
N GLN A 60 -3.95 6.03 7.56
CA GLN A 60 -3.50 7.26 8.21
C GLN A 60 -2.35 7.04 9.21
N ILE A 61 -2.07 5.79 9.60
CA ILE A 61 -1.13 5.48 10.69
C ILE A 61 0.03 4.58 10.27
N VAL A 62 -0.14 3.80 9.20
CA VAL A 62 0.97 2.98 8.67
C VAL A 62 2.00 3.89 8.00
N ASP A 63 3.28 3.54 8.11
CA ASP A 63 4.28 4.04 7.19
C ASP A 63 4.04 3.40 5.82
N GLU A 64 3.76 4.22 4.81
CA GLU A 64 3.41 3.76 3.47
C GLU A 64 4.56 3.07 2.75
N THR A 65 5.80 3.50 3.00
CA THR A 65 6.98 2.90 2.38
C THR A 65 7.18 1.50 2.91
N ARG A 66 7.12 1.37 4.25
CA ARG A 66 7.24 0.07 4.92
C ARG A 66 6.11 -0.89 4.54
N LEU A 67 4.87 -0.38 4.46
CA LEU A 67 3.71 -1.17 4.04
C LEU A 67 3.97 -1.81 2.67
N PHE A 68 4.41 -1.02 1.68
CA PHE A 68 4.68 -1.52 0.33
C PHE A 68 5.88 -2.48 0.27
N GLU A 69 6.90 -2.29 1.11
CA GLU A 69 8.03 -3.22 1.23
C GLU A 69 7.59 -4.57 1.78
N ASP A 70 6.83 -4.59 2.87
CA ASP A 70 6.32 -5.82 3.47
C ASP A 70 5.39 -6.55 2.50
N MET A 71 4.52 -5.83 1.79
CA MET A 71 3.67 -6.42 0.75
C MET A 71 4.48 -7.04 -0.39
N LYS A 72 5.58 -6.41 -0.84
CA LYS A 72 6.48 -7.01 -1.84
C LYS A 72 7.14 -8.29 -1.32
N GLN A 73 7.56 -8.33 -0.06
CA GLN A 73 8.10 -9.54 0.56
C GLN A 73 7.08 -10.67 0.65
N MET A 74 5.78 -10.34 0.76
CA MET A 74 4.67 -11.29 0.70
C MET A 74 4.24 -11.67 -0.73
N GLY A 75 5.00 -11.28 -1.75
CA GLY A 75 4.79 -11.67 -3.14
C GLY A 75 3.94 -10.71 -3.98
N VAL A 76 3.52 -9.56 -3.43
CA VAL A 76 2.81 -8.54 -4.21
C VAL A 76 3.77 -7.89 -5.20
N PHE A 77 3.42 -7.92 -6.47
CA PHE A 77 4.09 -7.09 -7.46
C PHE A 77 3.55 -5.66 -7.35
N LEU A 78 4.42 -4.68 -7.15
CA LEU A 78 4.05 -3.27 -7.04
C LEU A 78 4.89 -2.43 -8.00
N ASN A 79 4.23 -1.61 -8.79
CA ASN A 79 4.85 -0.65 -9.71
C ASN A 79 4.18 0.72 -9.60
N ALA A 80 4.98 1.78 -9.50
CA ALA A 80 4.50 3.16 -9.46
C ALA A 80 5.09 3.93 -10.66
N LEU A 81 4.21 4.55 -11.46
CA LEU A 81 4.58 5.40 -12.57
C LEU A 81 4.15 6.84 -12.23
N GLU A 82 5.07 7.78 -12.36
CA GLU A 82 4.80 9.21 -12.19
C GLU A 82 4.98 9.92 -13.54
N SER A 83 4.05 10.82 -13.87
CA SER A 83 4.09 11.67 -15.07
C SER A 83 3.78 13.12 -14.74
#